data_AF-A0A6A6KHH2-F1
#
_entry.id   AF-A0A6A6KHH2-F1
#
_cell.length_a   1.000
_cell.length_b   1.000
_cell.length_c   1.000
_cell.angle_alpha   90.00
_cell.angle_beta   90.00
_cell.angle_gamma   90.00
#
_symmetry.space_group_name_H-M   'P 1'
#
loop_
_entity.id
_entity.type
_entity.pdbx_description
1 polymer ?
#
loop_
_entity_poly.entity_id
_entity_poly.type
_entity_poly.pdbx_seq_one_letter_code
_entity_poly.pdbx_strand_id
1 'polypeptide(L)'
;MSEGGMTVLDGTHLRSLQVAMPDSEVTFTGAQVLDLAESEASDSLFGLSLPQCLKSSALQRVNVDDGVSFRRSELTKEAATSKLNDYLTAIADELKDNPLVVSILDGNTLRLFLEDEDEFAMLAENIFTDLDIEDKGKISKGEIRNALLHMGVEMGIPPFEDFPLLNDILKKHGAEGKVELGQLQFAELLQPILQEVADTLAQKHVAVIHNIRIVNGSKLRKLLTNEKQLNNVTEKILQEKRSKKDDQKNTEIIRGFLEENGKELGLPPSEANEAVVLLYDAVLADVQSGKCDAESEDVFGELVKEILEKFAEQLEANPIYCDLDN
;
A
#
# COMPACT_ATOMS: atom_id res chain seq x y z
N MET A 1 9.74 -1.97 -16.44
CA MET A 1 10.37 -3.21 -15.95
C MET A 1 9.66 -3.51 -14.64
N SER A 2 8.53 -4.22 -14.72
CA SER A 2 7.69 -4.59 -13.58
C SER A 2 8.22 -5.91 -13.02
N GLU A 3 9.25 -5.82 -12.19
CA GLU A 3 9.73 -6.95 -11.40
C GLU A 3 8.78 -7.14 -10.22
N GLY A 4 8.03 -8.25 -10.26
CA GLY A 4 6.99 -8.62 -9.29
C GLY A 4 5.64 -7.98 -9.62
N GLY A 5 4.58 -8.79 -9.72
CA GLY A 5 3.22 -8.36 -10.08
C GLY A 5 2.52 -7.50 -9.01
N MET A 6 3.14 -6.38 -8.65
CA MET A 6 2.64 -5.38 -7.73
C MET A 6 2.17 -4.14 -8.49
N THR A 7 1.03 -3.61 -8.07
CA THR A 7 0.39 -2.41 -8.61
C THR A 7 0.31 -1.36 -7.51
N VAL A 8 0.63 -0.11 -7.84
CA VAL A 8 0.46 1.01 -6.92
C VAL A 8 -0.90 1.66 -7.16
N LEU A 9 -1.70 1.77 -6.11
CA LEU A 9 -2.99 2.46 -6.10
C LEU A 9 -2.82 3.83 -5.45
N ASP A 10 -2.75 4.88 -6.26
CA ASP A 10 -2.53 6.27 -5.86
C ASP A 10 -3.81 7.13 -5.89
N GLY A 11 -4.96 6.51 -6.14
CA GLY A 11 -6.26 7.18 -6.20
C GLY A 11 -6.56 7.90 -7.52
N THR A 12 -5.66 7.86 -8.51
CA THR A 12 -5.87 8.55 -9.79
C THR A 12 -7.14 8.06 -10.51
N HIS A 13 -7.39 6.75 -10.49
CA HIS A 13 -8.57 6.12 -11.11
C HIS A 13 -9.88 6.54 -10.43
N LEU A 14 -9.87 6.68 -9.10
CA LEU A 14 -11.04 7.12 -8.33
C LEU A 14 -11.38 8.59 -8.59
N ARG A 15 -10.37 9.44 -8.80
CA ARG A 15 -10.61 10.87 -9.01
C ARG A 15 -11.37 11.16 -10.31
N SER A 16 -11.19 10.32 -11.33
CA SER A 16 -11.95 10.43 -12.58
C SER A 16 -13.35 9.85 -12.52
N LEU A 17 -13.71 9.15 -11.43
CA LEU A 17 -15.00 8.51 -11.31
C LEU A 17 -16.06 9.53 -10.92
N GLN A 18 -17.21 9.48 -11.60
CA GLN A 18 -18.37 10.27 -11.25
C GLN A 18 -19.59 9.35 -11.17
N VAL A 19 -20.08 9.15 -9.96
CA VAL A 19 -21.18 8.21 -9.68
C VAL A 19 -22.43 8.99 -9.31
N ALA A 20 -23.57 8.53 -9.82
CA ALA A 20 -24.88 9.08 -9.49
C ALA A 20 -25.65 8.12 -8.58
N MET A 21 -26.46 8.68 -7.68
CA MET A 21 -27.38 7.87 -6.87
C MET A 21 -28.47 7.22 -7.77
N PRO A 22 -28.92 5.99 -7.45
CA PRO A 22 -30.00 5.31 -8.17
C PRO A 22 -31.30 6.12 -8.21
N ASP A 23 -32.15 5.89 -9.22
CA ASP A 23 -33.45 6.57 -9.36
C ASP A 23 -34.56 6.01 -8.46
N SER A 24 -34.27 5.04 -7.60
CA SER A 24 -35.27 4.24 -6.89
C SER A 24 -35.83 4.90 -5.61
N GLU A 25 -35.15 5.88 -5.03
CA GLU A 25 -35.52 6.44 -3.72
C GLU A 25 -35.65 7.98 -3.75
N VAL A 26 -36.56 8.50 -2.93
CA VAL A 26 -36.81 9.96 -2.78
C VAL A 26 -35.76 10.60 -1.85
N THR A 27 -35.30 9.85 -0.85
CA THR A 27 -34.27 10.26 0.11
C THR A 27 -33.32 9.10 0.38
N PHE A 28 -32.05 9.41 0.66
CA PHE A 28 -31.01 8.44 0.97
C PHE A 28 -30.43 8.73 2.34
N THR A 29 -30.10 7.67 3.07
CA THR A 29 -29.35 7.80 4.32
C THR A 29 -27.86 7.98 4.04
N GLY A 30 -27.15 8.68 4.93
CA GLY A 30 -25.69 8.78 4.82
C GLY A 30 -24.98 7.41 4.83
N ALA A 31 -25.55 6.39 5.48
CA ALA A 31 -25.04 5.03 5.41
C ALA A 31 -25.10 4.46 3.97
N GLN A 32 -26.25 4.58 3.30
CA GLN A 32 -26.38 4.14 1.89
C GLN A 32 -25.40 4.87 0.96
N VAL A 33 -25.18 6.16 1.21
CA VAL A 33 -24.21 6.96 0.44
C VAL A 33 -22.78 6.43 0.62
N LEU A 34 -22.37 6.17 1.87
CA LEU A 34 -21.03 5.63 2.15
C LEU A 34 -20.86 4.21 1.61
N ASP A 35 -21.86 3.34 1.80
CA ASP A 35 -21.79 1.95 1.35
C ASP A 35 -21.69 1.88 -0.19
N LEU A 36 -22.43 2.72 -0.92
CA LEU A 36 -22.31 2.82 -2.38
C LEU A 36 -20.93 3.37 -2.79
N ALA A 37 -20.47 4.44 -2.14
CA ALA A 37 -19.15 5.01 -2.45
C ALA A 37 -18.01 4.01 -2.20
N GLU A 38 -18.07 3.27 -1.08
CA GLU A 38 -17.08 2.24 -0.75
C GLU A 38 -17.13 1.06 -1.73
N SER A 39 -18.32 0.66 -2.19
CA SER A 39 -18.48 -0.36 -3.24
C SER A 39 -17.85 0.09 -4.55
N GLU A 40 -18.20 1.28 -5.03
CA GLU A 40 -17.67 1.84 -6.29
C GLU A 40 -16.15 2.06 -6.23
N ALA A 41 -15.65 2.48 -5.07
CA ALA A 41 -14.23 2.61 -4.84
C ALA A 41 -13.52 1.25 -4.82
N SER A 42 -14.10 0.24 -4.17
CA SER A 42 -13.60 -1.14 -4.20
C SER A 42 -13.55 -1.68 -5.62
N ASP A 43 -14.63 -1.53 -6.40
CA ASP A 43 -14.70 -2.02 -7.78
C ASP A 43 -13.67 -1.34 -8.69
N SER A 44 -13.47 -0.03 -8.52
CA SER A 44 -12.44 0.73 -9.24
C SER A 44 -11.01 0.39 -8.81
N LEU A 45 -10.85 -0.25 -7.65
CA LEU A 45 -9.58 -0.67 -7.07
C LEU A 45 -9.46 -2.21 -7.02
N PHE A 46 -9.95 -2.90 -8.06
CA PHE A 46 -9.79 -4.35 -8.22
C PHE A 46 -10.50 -5.19 -7.15
N GLY A 47 -11.69 -4.75 -6.73
CA GLY A 47 -12.50 -5.43 -5.72
C GLY A 47 -11.88 -5.42 -4.32
N LEU A 48 -10.94 -4.50 -4.07
CA LEU A 48 -10.18 -4.44 -2.83
C LEU A 48 -11.05 -3.96 -1.66
N SER A 49 -11.00 -4.71 -0.56
CA SER A 49 -11.55 -4.24 0.71
C SER A 49 -10.74 -3.06 1.23
N LEU A 50 -11.35 -1.87 1.22
CA LEU A 50 -10.65 -0.64 1.62
C LEU A 50 -10.23 -0.69 3.10
N PRO A 51 -8.97 -0.34 3.43
CA PRO A 51 -8.51 -0.27 4.82
C PRO A 51 -9.33 0.69 5.69
N GLN A 52 -9.55 0.34 6.95
CA GLN A 52 -10.33 1.18 7.86
C GLN A 52 -9.69 2.56 8.12
N CYS A 53 -8.36 2.65 8.06
CA CYS A 53 -7.63 3.92 8.14
C CYS A 53 -8.00 4.83 6.95
N LEU A 54 -8.05 4.28 5.73
CA LEU A 54 -8.44 5.00 4.51
C LEU A 54 -9.88 5.53 4.61
N LYS A 55 -10.83 4.67 5.01
CA LYS A 55 -12.24 5.06 5.23
C LYS A 55 -12.38 6.20 6.25
N SER A 56 -11.68 6.08 7.38
CA SER A 56 -11.71 7.07 8.45
C SER A 56 -11.11 8.42 8.00
N SER A 57 -9.95 8.39 7.33
CA SER A 57 -9.29 9.59 6.80
C SER A 57 -10.12 10.28 5.71
N ALA A 58 -10.79 9.52 4.84
CA ALA A 58 -11.68 10.07 3.84
C ALA A 58 -12.90 10.75 4.50
N LEU A 59 -13.52 10.09 5.49
CA LEU A 59 -14.69 10.63 6.18
C LEU A 59 -14.40 11.95 6.89
N GLN A 60 -13.22 12.06 7.52
CA GLN A 60 -12.77 13.31 8.15
C GLN A 60 -12.62 14.46 7.14
N ARG A 61 -12.17 14.17 5.92
CA ARG A 61 -12.04 15.20 4.85
C ARG A 61 -13.38 15.70 4.32
N VAL A 62 -14.46 14.91 4.39
CA VAL A 62 -15.81 15.31 3.93
C VAL A 62 -16.52 16.26 4.91
N ASN A 63 -15.82 16.69 5.97
CA ASN A 63 -16.27 17.66 6.97
C ASN A 63 -17.56 17.22 7.68
N VAL A 64 -17.57 15.95 8.07
CA VAL A 64 -18.63 15.35 8.87
C VAL A 64 -18.23 15.42 10.33
N ASP A 65 -18.84 16.32 11.11
CA ASP A 65 -18.52 16.54 12.53
C ASP A 65 -18.66 15.27 13.38
N ASP A 66 -19.58 14.37 13.03
CA ASP A 66 -19.76 13.05 13.63
C ASP A 66 -20.21 12.02 12.59
N GLY A 67 -19.35 11.04 12.31
CA GLY A 67 -19.60 9.97 11.35
C GLY A 67 -20.82 9.10 11.71
N VAL A 68 -21.18 9.00 12.99
CA VAL A 68 -22.37 8.26 13.44
C VAL A 68 -23.64 9.04 13.12
N SER A 69 -23.64 10.35 13.36
CA SER A 69 -24.75 11.23 13.03
C SER A 69 -24.99 11.31 11.52
N PHE A 70 -23.93 11.39 10.71
CA PHE A 70 -24.07 11.42 9.25
C PHE A 70 -24.68 10.14 8.69
N ARG A 71 -24.27 8.96 9.18
CA ARG A 71 -24.84 7.69 8.73
C ARG A 71 -26.36 7.62 8.86
N ARG A 72 -26.93 8.34 9.84
CA ARG A 72 -28.38 8.40 10.09
C ARG A 72 -29.08 9.59 9.44
N SER A 73 -28.33 10.51 8.83
CA SER A 73 -28.90 11.69 8.18
C SER A 73 -29.62 11.30 6.90
N GLU A 74 -30.77 11.94 6.63
CA GLU A 74 -31.49 11.79 5.37
C GLU A 74 -31.09 12.93 4.42
N LEU A 75 -30.79 12.56 3.18
CA LEU A 75 -30.28 13.44 2.14
C LEU A 75 -31.19 13.36 0.91
N THR A 76 -31.38 14.48 0.22
CA THR A 76 -31.97 14.44 -1.12
C THR A 76 -31.02 13.76 -2.10
N LYS A 77 -31.52 13.32 -3.26
CA LYS A 77 -30.70 12.71 -4.29
C LYS A 77 -29.49 13.56 -4.69
N GLU A 78 -29.68 14.87 -4.85
CA GLU A 78 -28.62 15.81 -5.24
C GLU A 78 -27.56 15.92 -4.14
N ALA A 79 -28.00 16.07 -2.88
CA ALA A 79 -27.09 16.16 -1.74
C ALA A 79 -26.33 14.84 -1.53
N ALA A 80 -27.01 13.70 -1.66
CA ALA A 80 -26.43 12.37 -1.58
C ALA A 80 -25.39 12.15 -2.69
N THR A 81 -25.72 12.49 -3.93
CA THR A 81 -24.80 12.39 -5.08
C THR A 81 -23.56 13.28 -4.88
N SER A 82 -23.74 14.51 -4.40
CA SER A 82 -22.60 15.39 -4.09
C SER A 82 -21.72 14.76 -3.00
N LYS A 83 -22.30 14.31 -1.88
CA LYS A 83 -21.55 13.73 -0.77
C LYS A 83 -20.85 12.42 -1.13
N LEU A 84 -21.44 11.62 -1.99
CA LEU A 84 -20.83 10.43 -2.56
C LEU A 84 -19.53 10.79 -3.29
N ASN A 85 -19.59 11.73 -4.25
CA ASN A 85 -18.44 12.11 -5.05
C ASN A 85 -17.39 12.88 -4.22
N ASP A 86 -17.81 13.66 -3.23
CA ASP A 86 -16.91 14.29 -2.26
C ASP A 86 -16.12 13.22 -1.48
N TYR A 87 -16.78 12.14 -1.06
CA TYR A 87 -16.14 11.03 -0.35
C TYR A 87 -15.19 10.23 -1.25
N LEU A 88 -15.57 9.94 -2.50
CA LEU A 88 -14.67 9.32 -3.47
C LEU A 88 -13.42 10.18 -3.73
N THR A 89 -13.61 11.50 -3.84
CA THR A 89 -12.51 12.47 -3.99
C THR A 89 -11.62 12.45 -2.75
N ALA A 90 -12.20 12.38 -1.55
CA ALA A 90 -11.46 12.28 -0.30
C ALA A 90 -10.65 10.98 -0.17
N ILE A 91 -11.16 9.84 -0.65
CA ILE A 91 -10.40 8.59 -0.76
C ILE A 91 -9.24 8.77 -1.74
N ALA A 92 -9.50 9.36 -2.91
CA ALA A 92 -8.46 9.62 -3.91
C ALA A 92 -7.36 10.57 -3.40
N ASP A 93 -7.72 11.57 -2.60
CA ASP A 93 -6.77 12.47 -1.92
C ASP A 93 -5.93 11.71 -0.88
N GLU A 94 -6.54 10.81 -0.11
CA GLU A 94 -5.80 10.01 0.87
C GLU A 94 -4.84 9.03 0.20
N LEU A 95 -5.25 8.37 -0.89
CA LEU A 95 -4.39 7.47 -1.66
C LEU A 95 -3.26 8.21 -2.38
N LYS A 96 -3.47 9.47 -2.79
CA LYS A 96 -2.39 10.29 -3.32
C LYS A 96 -1.32 10.58 -2.25
N ASP A 97 -1.78 10.87 -1.04
CA ASP A 97 -0.93 11.15 0.13
C ASP A 97 -0.29 9.86 0.69
N ASN A 98 -0.98 8.72 0.59
CA ASN A 98 -0.58 7.40 1.10
C ASN A 98 -1.01 6.29 0.12
N PRO A 99 -0.26 6.05 -0.96
CA PRO A 99 -0.61 5.02 -1.93
C PRO A 99 -0.57 3.62 -1.33
N LEU A 100 -1.38 2.71 -1.86
CA LEU A 100 -1.37 1.29 -1.48
C LEU A 100 -0.59 0.48 -2.51
N VAL A 101 0.22 -0.47 -2.05
CA VAL A 101 0.84 -1.49 -2.92
C VAL A 101 -0.02 -2.73 -2.86
N VAL A 102 -0.45 -3.24 -4.01
CA VAL A 102 -1.30 -4.44 -4.08
C VAL A 102 -0.80 -5.44 -5.10
N SER A 103 -1.02 -6.73 -4.85
CA SER A 103 -0.90 -7.77 -5.89
C SER A 103 -2.27 -8.17 -6.38
N ILE A 104 -2.43 -8.23 -7.70
CA ILE A 104 -3.68 -8.66 -8.36
C ILE A 104 -3.48 -10.10 -8.80
N LEU A 105 -4.17 -11.01 -8.13
CA LEU A 105 -4.09 -12.45 -8.36
C LEU A 105 -5.23 -12.87 -9.29
N ASP A 106 -4.91 -13.01 -10.58
CA ASP A 106 -5.86 -13.35 -11.65
C ASP A 106 -5.62 -14.75 -12.24
N GLY A 107 -4.67 -15.50 -11.67
CA GLY A 107 -4.30 -16.85 -12.10
C GLY A 107 -3.25 -16.90 -13.20
N ASN A 108 -2.83 -15.78 -13.79
CA ASN A 108 -1.83 -15.78 -14.87
C ASN A 108 -0.45 -16.27 -14.40
N THR A 109 0.00 -15.86 -13.21
CA THR A 109 1.25 -16.35 -12.62
C THR A 109 1.27 -17.87 -12.49
N LEU A 110 0.16 -18.46 -12.03
CA LEU A 110 0.04 -19.91 -11.91
C LEU A 110 0.03 -20.61 -13.28
N ARG A 111 -0.59 -19.99 -14.29
CA ARG A 111 -0.59 -20.53 -15.66
C ARG A 111 0.80 -20.57 -16.26
N LEU A 112 1.63 -19.55 -16.03
CA LEU A 112 3.02 -19.56 -16.49
C LEU A 112 3.76 -20.80 -15.99
N PHE A 113 3.64 -21.15 -14.71
CA PHE A 113 4.25 -22.38 -14.17
C PHE A 113 3.66 -23.67 -14.74
N LEU A 114 2.39 -23.66 -15.15
CA LEU A 114 1.69 -24.85 -15.66
C LEU A 114 1.85 -25.03 -17.19
N GLU A 115 2.33 -24.01 -17.91
CA GLU A 115 2.51 -24.04 -19.37
C GLU A 115 3.70 -24.91 -19.80
N ASP A 116 4.76 -24.98 -18.98
CA ASP A 116 5.94 -25.80 -19.21
C ASP A 116 6.02 -26.94 -18.17
N GLU A 117 6.02 -28.18 -18.66
CA GLU A 117 6.06 -29.38 -17.81
C GLU A 117 7.37 -29.48 -17.01
N ASP A 118 8.49 -29.03 -17.57
CA ASP A 118 9.79 -29.03 -16.89
C ASP A 118 9.83 -27.95 -15.79
N GLU A 119 9.27 -26.76 -16.05
CA GLU A 119 9.16 -25.70 -15.03
C GLU A 119 8.26 -26.12 -13.87
N PHE A 120 7.10 -26.72 -14.18
CA PHE A 120 6.21 -27.27 -13.15
C PHE A 120 6.90 -28.38 -12.34
N ALA A 121 7.60 -29.30 -13.01
CA ALA A 121 8.29 -30.40 -12.34
C ALA A 121 9.36 -29.88 -11.37
N MET A 122 10.16 -28.88 -11.78
CA MET A 122 11.15 -28.24 -10.90
C MET A 122 10.49 -27.53 -9.72
N LEU A 123 9.39 -26.80 -9.94
CA LEU A 123 8.64 -26.14 -8.87
C LEU A 123 8.12 -27.16 -7.85
N ALA A 124 7.45 -28.21 -8.33
CA ALA A 124 6.89 -29.25 -7.47
C ALA A 124 7.97 -30.02 -6.70
N GLU A 125 9.11 -30.29 -7.32
CA GLU A 125 10.29 -30.89 -6.68
C GLU A 125 10.86 -30.02 -5.56
N ASN A 126 11.06 -28.72 -5.81
CA ASN A 126 11.57 -27.78 -4.81
C ASN A 126 10.63 -27.71 -3.60
N ILE A 127 9.33 -27.52 -3.83
CA ILE A 127 8.33 -27.46 -2.75
C ILE A 127 8.28 -28.78 -1.98
N PHE A 128 8.31 -29.93 -2.68
CA PHE A 128 8.30 -31.23 -2.02
C PHE A 128 9.51 -31.40 -1.09
N THR A 129 10.69 -31.02 -1.58
CA THR A 129 11.95 -31.12 -0.82
C THR A 129 11.92 -30.23 0.43
N ASP A 130 11.39 -29.02 0.30
CA ASP A 130 11.24 -28.10 1.45
C ASP A 130 10.25 -28.61 2.50
N LEU A 131 9.21 -29.34 2.08
CA LEU A 131 8.20 -29.91 2.98
C LEU A 131 8.61 -31.27 3.57
N ASP A 132 9.46 -32.05 2.90
CA ASP A 132 10.02 -33.30 3.42
C ASP A 132 11.22 -33.04 4.33
N ILE A 133 10.98 -32.29 5.41
CA ILE A 133 12.02 -31.85 6.38
C ILE A 133 12.81 -33.03 6.97
N GLU A 134 12.18 -34.21 7.07
CA GLU A 134 12.80 -35.43 7.62
C GLU A 134 13.47 -36.32 6.55
N ASP A 135 13.49 -35.89 5.28
CA ASP A 135 14.09 -36.59 4.14
C ASP A 135 13.64 -38.06 4.04
N LYS A 136 12.33 -38.30 4.16
CA LYS A 136 11.73 -39.63 4.11
C LYS A 136 11.48 -40.11 2.67
N GLY A 137 11.57 -39.20 1.70
CA GLY A 137 11.10 -39.35 0.33
C GLY A 137 9.58 -39.37 0.21
N LYS A 138 8.86 -38.94 1.26
CA LYS A 138 7.39 -39.03 1.36
C LYS A 138 6.81 -37.98 2.29
N ILE A 139 5.73 -37.35 1.85
CA ILE A 139 4.95 -36.40 2.67
C ILE A 139 3.48 -36.73 2.67
N SER A 140 2.77 -36.35 3.73
CA SER A 140 1.32 -36.51 3.81
C SER A 140 0.63 -35.68 2.73
N LYS A 141 -0.43 -36.19 2.10
CA LYS A 141 -1.22 -35.41 1.12
C LYS A 141 -1.84 -34.13 1.70
N GLY A 142 -2.01 -34.06 3.03
CA GLY A 142 -2.39 -32.82 3.73
C GLY A 142 -1.35 -31.69 3.60
N GLU A 143 -0.09 -32.00 3.26
CA GLU A 143 0.97 -31.02 3.02
C GLU A 143 0.76 -30.19 1.75
N ILE A 144 -0.17 -30.57 0.87
CA ILE A 144 -0.57 -29.72 -0.26
C ILE A 144 -1.04 -28.34 0.22
N ARG A 145 -1.71 -28.26 1.39
CA ARG A 145 -2.07 -26.97 1.97
C ARG A 145 -0.82 -26.12 2.26
N ASN A 146 0.21 -26.73 2.85
CA ASN A 146 1.46 -26.06 3.18
C ASN A 146 2.27 -25.72 1.93
N ALA A 147 2.17 -26.53 0.88
CA ALA A 147 2.71 -26.21 -0.45
C ALA A 147 2.11 -24.91 -1.00
N LEU A 148 0.79 -24.75 -0.94
CA LEU A 148 0.13 -23.51 -1.38
C LEU A 148 0.51 -22.31 -0.50
N LEU A 149 0.68 -22.51 0.80
CA LEU A 149 1.18 -21.47 1.71
C LEU A 149 2.63 -21.07 1.40
N HIS A 150 3.49 -22.04 1.08
CA HIS A 150 4.88 -21.82 0.71
C HIS A 150 4.99 -21.02 -0.60
N MET A 151 4.17 -21.38 -1.59
CA MET A 151 4.05 -20.61 -2.83
C MET A 151 3.62 -19.15 -2.57
N GLY A 152 2.59 -18.95 -1.75
CA GLY A 152 2.16 -17.62 -1.31
C GLY A 152 1.77 -16.65 -2.43
N VAL A 153 1.60 -15.38 -2.07
CA VAL A 153 1.16 -14.31 -2.99
C VAL A 153 2.17 -14.09 -4.12
N GLU A 154 3.46 -14.24 -3.82
CA GLU A 154 4.55 -14.07 -4.78
C GLU A 154 4.44 -15.05 -5.96
N MET A 155 3.97 -16.27 -5.72
CA MET A 155 3.76 -17.30 -6.75
C MET A 155 2.31 -17.37 -7.24
N GLY A 156 1.48 -16.38 -6.90
CA GLY A 156 0.11 -16.28 -7.39
C GLY A 156 -0.96 -16.98 -6.55
N ILE A 157 -0.62 -17.46 -5.34
CA ILE A 157 -1.58 -18.07 -4.42
C ILE A 157 -2.14 -17.01 -3.46
N PRO A 158 -3.47 -16.78 -3.43
CA PRO A 158 -4.07 -15.87 -2.47
C PRO A 158 -3.99 -16.38 -1.03
N PRO A 159 -3.96 -15.49 -0.03
CA PRO A 159 -4.14 -15.87 1.36
C PRO A 159 -5.48 -16.60 1.55
N PHE A 160 -5.50 -17.63 2.40
CA PHE A 160 -6.71 -18.42 2.64
C PHE A 160 -7.87 -17.62 3.26
N GLU A 161 -7.56 -16.53 3.97
CA GLU A 161 -8.56 -15.63 4.56
C GLU A 161 -9.28 -14.82 3.48
N ASP A 162 -8.53 -14.32 2.49
CA ASP A 162 -9.06 -13.52 1.38
C ASP A 162 -9.69 -14.38 0.27
N PHE A 163 -9.35 -15.67 0.24
CA PHE A 163 -9.88 -16.60 -0.75
C PHE A 163 -10.29 -17.96 -0.14
N PRO A 164 -11.44 -18.02 0.56
CA PRO A 164 -11.92 -19.24 1.21
C PRO A 164 -12.13 -20.43 0.28
N LEU A 165 -12.37 -20.17 -1.02
CA LEU A 165 -12.57 -21.17 -2.07
C LEU A 165 -11.38 -22.14 -2.20
N LEU A 166 -10.16 -21.73 -1.82
CA LEU A 166 -9.01 -22.62 -1.76
C LEU A 166 -9.28 -23.87 -0.92
N ASN A 167 -9.98 -23.74 0.22
CA ASN A 167 -10.29 -24.89 1.07
C ASN A 167 -11.26 -25.86 0.38
N ASP A 168 -12.20 -25.34 -0.41
CA ASP A 168 -13.16 -26.16 -1.15
C ASP A 168 -12.49 -26.89 -2.32
N ILE A 169 -11.54 -26.22 -3.00
CA ILE A 169 -10.70 -26.83 -4.05
C ILE A 169 -9.87 -27.97 -3.45
N LEU A 170 -9.17 -27.75 -2.34
CA LEU A 170 -8.37 -28.78 -1.66
C LEU A 170 -9.22 -30.01 -1.29
N LYS A 171 -10.42 -29.79 -0.74
CA LYS A 171 -11.38 -30.86 -0.41
C LYS A 171 -11.82 -31.63 -1.65
N LYS A 172 -12.17 -30.92 -2.72
CA LYS A 172 -12.63 -31.50 -3.99
C LYS A 172 -11.59 -32.44 -4.60
N HIS A 173 -10.32 -32.06 -4.56
CA HIS A 173 -9.20 -32.88 -5.04
C HIS A 173 -8.73 -33.94 -4.03
N GLY A 174 -9.33 -34.00 -2.85
CA GLY A 174 -8.99 -34.98 -1.82
C GLY A 174 -7.61 -34.76 -1.21
N ALA A 175 -7.11 -33.52 -1.19
CA ALA A 175 -5.84 -33.10 -0.60
C ALA A 175 -5.87 -33.06 0.95
N GLU A 176 -6.82 -33.76 1.57
CA GLU A 176 -6.95 -33.87 3.02
C GLU A 176 -6.64 -35.30 3.49
N GLY A 177 -5.93 -35.43 4.61
CA GLY A 177 -5.66 -36.70 5.28
C GLY A 177 -4.18 -37.02 5.39
N LYS A 178 -3.87 -38.21 5.93
CA LYS A 178 -2.51 -38.63 6.32
C LYS A 178 -1.85 -39.62 5.36
N VAL A 179 -2.43 -39.81 4.17
CA VAL A 179 -1.86 -40.74 3.18
C VAL A 179 -0.56 -40.14 2.67
N GLU A 180 0.52 -40.91 2.75
CA GLU A 180 1.83 -40.50 2.26
C GLU A 180 1.90 -40.58 0.74
N LEU A 181 2.45 -39.53 0.13
CA LEU A 181 2.73 -39.38 -1.29
C LEU A 181 4.23 -39.30 -1.50
N GLY A 182 4.76 -40.02 -2.49
CA GLY A 182 6.08 -39.72 -3.03
C GLY A 182 6.05 -38.47 -3.92
N GLN A 183 7.21 -37.95 -4.30
CA GLN A 183 7.35 -36.72 -5.10
C GLN A 183 6.49 -36.70 -6.37
N LEU A 184 6.49 -37.78 -7.16
CA LEU A 184 5.66 -37.87 -8.38
C LEU A 184 4.16 -37.75 -8.05
N GLN A 185 3.70 -38.48 -7.03
CA GLN A 185 2.29 -38.47 -6.63
C GLN A 185 1.86 -37.12 -6.03
N PHE A 186 2.79 -36.42 -5.39
CA PHE A 186 2.58 -35.06 -4.91
C PHE A 186 2.39 -34.09 -6.08
N ALA A 187 3.26 -34.15 -7.09
CA ALA A 187 3.14 -33.32 -8.30
C ALA A 187 1.83 -33.60 -9.07
N GLU A 188 1.48 -34.89 -9.25
CA GLU A 188 0.22 -35.32 -9.88
C GLU A 188 -1.04 -34.80 -9.15
N LEU A 189 -0.96 -34.62 -7.82
CA LEU A 189 -2.04 -34.06 -7.03
C LEU A 189 -2.04 -32.52 -7.02
N LEU A 190 -0.86 -31.90 -6.98
CA LEU A 190 -0.69 -30.45 -6.93
C LEU A 190 -1.14 -29.78 -8.24
N GLN A 191 -0.78 -30.36 -9.39
CA GLN A 191 -1.07 -29.78 -10.71
C GLN A 191 -2.55 -29.45 -10.96
N PRO A 192 -3.51 -30.39 -10.80
CA PRO A 192 -4.93 -30.10 -11.02
C PRO A 192 -5.51 -29.11 -10.00
N ILE A 193 -4.92 -29.02 -8.80
CA ILE A 193 -5.30 -28.03 -7.78
C ILE A 193 -4.88 -26.64 -8.24
N LEU A 194 -3.62 -26.45 -8.66
CA LEU A 194 -3.14 -25.17 -9.17
C LEU A 194 -3.90 -24.72 -10.42
N GLN A 195 -4.24 -25.66 -11.31
CA GLN A 195 -5.07 -25.36 -12.48
C GLN A 195 -6.46 -24.84 -12.08
N GLU A 196 -7.13 -25.49 -11.13
CA GLU A 196 -8.45 -25.03 -10.66
C GLU A 196 -8.37 -23.70 -9.91
N VAL A 197 -7.30 -23.46 -9.14
CA VAL A 197 -7.06 -22.14 -8.51
C VAL A 197 -6.89 -21.07 -9.59
N ALA A 198 -6.06 -21.31 -10.60
CA ALA A 198 -5.84 -20.37 -11.69
C ALA A 198 -7.13 -20.07 -12.46
N ASP A 199 -7.93 -21.09 -12.77
CA ASP A 199 -9.20 -20.91 -13.48
C ASP A 199 -10.26 -20.21 -12.65
N THR A 200 -10.25 -20.41 -11.33
CA THR A 200 -11.14 -19.69 -10.41
C THR A 200 -10.74 -18.21 -10.31
N LEU A 201 -9.45 -17.92 -10.20
CA LEU A 201 -8.93 -16.55 -10.16
C LEU A 201 -9.15 -15.80 -11.48
N ALA A 202 -9.11 -16.51 -12.62
CA ALA A 202 -9.42 -15.92 -13.91
C ALA A 202 -10.90 -15.49 -14.03
N GLN A 203 -11.82 -16.13 -13.30
CA GLN A 203 -13.22 -15.71 -13.23
C GLN A 203 -13.42 -14.54 -12.25
N LYS A 204 -12.72 -14.58 -11.11
CA LYS A 204 -12.76 -13.53 -10.09
C LYS A 204 -11.39 -13.39 -9.44
N HIS A 205 -10.69 -12.33 -9.81
CA HIS A 205 -9.39 -12.01 -9.24
C HIS A 205 -9.50 -11.65 -7.75
N VAL A 206 -8.35 -11.72 -7.07
CA VAL A 206 -8.19 -11.29 -5.67
C VAL A 206 -7.10 -10.23 -5.61
N ALA A 207 -7.41 -9.08 -5.02
CA ALA A 207 -6.42 -8.06 -4.73
C ALA A 207 -5.93 -8.20 -3.28
N VAL A 208 -4.62 -8.29 -3.08
CA VAL A 208 -3.99 -8.42 -1.76
C VAL A 208 -3.15 -7.18 -1.49
N ILE A 209 -3.36 -6.55 -0.32
CA ILE A 209 -2.59 -5.35 0.09
C ILE A 209 -1.29 -5.81 0.74
N HIS A 210 -0.18 -5.21 0.30
CA HIS A 210 1.11 -5.35 0.94
C HIS A 210 1.29 -4.30 2.03
N ASN A 211 1.95 -4.66 3.12
CA ASN A 211 2.25 -3.75 4.22
C ASN A 211 3.47 -2.86 3.91
N ILE A 212 3.43 -2.21 2.74
CA ILE A 212 4.50 -1.38 2.20
C ILE A 212 4.01 0.06 2.16
N ARG A 213 4.75 0.95 2.83
CA ARG A 213 4.49 2.39 2.76
C ARG A 213 5.31 3.00 1.64
N ILE A 214 4.64 3.71 0.73
CA ILE A 214 5.31 4.51 -0.30
C ILE A 214 5.48 5.94 0.19
N VAL A 215 6.72 6.44 0.16
CA VAL A 215 7.06 7.83 0.40
C VAL A 215 7.41 8.50 -0.93
N ASN A 216 6.47 9.26 -1.49
CA ASN A 216 6.54 9.86 -2.84
C ASN A 216 6.60 11.40 -2.84
N GLY A 217 6.78 12.03 -1.68
CA GLY A 217 6.87 13.50 -1.56
C GLY A 217 5.55 14.27 -1.67
N SER A 218 4.40 13.62 -1.90
CA SER A 218 3.10 14.30 -2.03
C SER A 218 2.71 15.13 -0.80
N LYS A 219 2.95 14.59 0.40
CA LYS A 219 2.76 15.28 1.68
C LYS A 219 3.67 16.50 1.83
N LEU A 220 4.93 16.39 1.38
CA LEU A 220 5.86 17.52 1.37
C LEU A 220 5.39 18.62 0.43
N ARG A 221 4.92 18.28 -0.77
CA ARG A 221 4.32 19.28 -1.68
C ARG A 221 3.14 19.99 -1.04
N LYS A 222 2.26 19.24 -0.37
CA LYS A 222 1.11 19.81 0.33
C LYS A 222 1.54 20.76 1.44
N LEU A 223 2.54 20.39 2.23
CA LEU A 223 3.16 21.24 3.26
C LEU A 223 3.73 22.53 2.63
N LEU A 224 4.50 22.41 1.55
CA LEU A 224 5.14 23.53 0.86
C LEU A 224 4.13 24.52 0.26
N THR A 225 2.96 24.06 -0.18
CA THR A 225 1.88 24.93 -0.66
C THR A 225 1.06 25.59 0.46
N ASN A 226 1.23 25.18 1.72
CA ASN A 226 0.52 25.72 2.87
C ASN A 226 1.44 26.57 3.75
N GLU A 227 1.50 27.87 3.46
CA GLU A 227 2.37 28.83 4.16
C GLU A 227 2.24 28.76 5.69
N LYS A 228 1.03 28.54 6.23
CA LYS A 228 0.83 28.45 7.68
C LYS A 228 1.50 27.22 8.29
N GLN A 229 1.39 26.07 7.61
CA GLN A 229 2.02 24.84 8.09
C GLN A 229 3.54 24.89 7.91
N LEU A 230 4.01 25.41 6.77
CA LEU A 230 5.44 25.61 6.53
C LEU A 230 6.07 26.52 7.58
N ASN A 231 5.44 27.66 7.88
CA ASN A 231 5.94 28.60 8.90
C ASN A 231 5.98 27.95 10.30
N ASN A 232 4.97 27.17 10.66
CA ASN A 232 4.97 26.43 11.94
C ASN A 232 6.12 25.43 12.01
N VAL A 233 6.38 24.68 10.93
CA VAL A 233 7.54 23.77 10.87
C VAL A 233 8.84 24.56 11.02
N THR A 234 9.02 25.64 10.27
CA THR A 234 10.20 26.51 10.37
C THR A 234 10.40 27.05 11.79
N GLU A 235 9.33 27.51 12.45
CA GLU A 235 9.37 27.99 13.83
C GLU A 235 9.80 26.90 14.81
N LYS A 236 9.33 25.66 14.66
CA LYS A 236 9.76 24.53 15.50
C LYS A 236 11.24 24.22 15.33
N ILE A 237 11.75 24.23 14.10
CA ILE A 237 13.18 24.01 13.84
C ILE A 237 14.02 25.16 14.44
N LEU A 238 13.55 26.41 14.33
CA LEU A 238 14.20 27.56 14.97
C LEU A 238 14.21 27.45 16.49
N GLN A 239 13.16 26.93 17.11
CA GLN A 239 13.13 26.67 18.56
C GLN A 239 14.17 25.61 18.96
N GLU A 240 14.35 24.56 18.16
CA GLU A 240 15.43 23.60 18.38
C GLU A 240 16.82 24.20 18.20
N LYS A 241 17.00 25.08 17.22
CA LYS A 241 18.26 25.81 17.05
C LYS A 241 18.62 26.60 18.31
N ARG A 242 17.65 27.27 18.92
CA ARG A 242 17.84 28.08 20.14
C ARG A 242 18.14 27.23 21.39
N SER A 243 17.82 25.93 21.39
CA SER A 243 18.08 25.03 22.52
C SER A 243 19.40 24.25 22.39
N LYS A 244 20.01 24.21 21.19
CA LYS A 244 21.30 23.56 20.88
C LYS A 244 22.47 24.57 21.02
N LYS A 245 23.71 24.07 21.19
CA LYS A 245 24.92 24.91 21.36
C LYS A 245 25.26 25.66 20.05
N ASP A 246 25.80 26.88 20.18
CA ASP A 246 26.06 27.84 19.09
C ASP A 246 27.01 27.37 17.97
N ASP A 247 27.69 26.23 18.14
CA ASP A 247 28.70 25.74 17.19
C ASP A 247 28.15 24.79 16.11
N GLN A 248 26.86 24.42 16.16
CA GLN A 248 26.28 23.44 15.22
C GLN A 248 25.78 24.11 13.93
N LYS A 249 26.12 23.54 12.77
CA LYS A 249 25.70 24.10 11.47
C LYS A 249 24.18 24.04 11.31
N ASN A 250 23.58 25.06 10.67
CA ASN A 250 22.14 25.12 10.40
C ASN A 250 21.60 23.84 9.74
N THR A 251 22.33 23.27 8.78
CA THR A 251 21.95 22.04 8.09
C THR A 251 21.94 20.81 8.98
N GLU A 252 22.80 20.75 10.00
CA GLU A 252 22.82 19.65 10.97
C GLU A 252 21.64 19.75 11.95
N ILE A 253 21.24 20.97 12.30
CA ILE A 253 20.05 21.23 13.11
C ILE A 253 18.79 20.84 12.33
N ILE A 254 18.69 21.29 11.07
CA ILE A 254 17.57 20.93 10.18
C ILE A 254 17.53 19.42 9.99
N ARG A 255 18.67 18.79 9.69
CA ARG A 255 18.77 17.32 9.58
C ARG A 255 18.20 16.63 10.82
N GLY A 256 18.69 16.95 12.01
CA GLY A 256 18.23 16.30 13.24
C GLY A 256 16.71 16.44 13.45
N PHE A 257 16.16 17.62 13.18
CA PHE A 257 14.71 17.81 13.25
C PHE A 257 13.95 16.93 12.25
N LEU A 258 14.44 16.84 11.00
CA LEU A 258 13.83 16.03 9.94
C LEU A 258 13.95 14.53 10.22
N GLU A 259 15.05 14.08 10.81
CA GLU A 259 15.24 12.69 11.23
C GLU A 259 14.26 12.32 12.36
N GLU A 260 14.07 13.21 13.34
CA GLU A 260 13.15 13.00 14.47
C GLU A 260 11.66 13.12 14.10
N ASN A 261 11.30 14.07 13.22
CA ASN A 261 9.91 14.41 12.90
C ASN A 261 9.49 14.01 11.46
N GLY A 262 10.38 13.36 10.71
CA GLY A 262 10.22 13.14 9.27
C GLY A 262 8.96 12.37 8.91
N LYS A 263 8.56 11.39 9.74
CA LYS A 263 7.34 10.59 9.52
C LYS A 263 6.08 11.46 9.42
N GLU A 264 5.96 12.50 10.23
CA GLU A 264 4.81 13.41 10.21
C GLU A 264 4.83 14.34 8.99
N LEU A 265 6.02 14.72 8.54
CA LEU A 265 6.25 15.56 7.36
C LEU A 265 6.12 14.79 6.04
N GLY A 266 6.03 13.45 6.09
CA GLY A 266 6.01 12.60 4.91
C GLY A 266 7.40 12.33 4.33
N LEU A 267 8.43 12.33 5.18
CA LEU A 267 9.77 11.85 4.87
C LEU A 267 9.93 10.38 5.27
N PRO A 268 10.84 9.65 4.59
CA PRO A 268 11.22 8.31 4.99
C PRO A 268 12.02 8.35 6.32
N PRO A 269 11.95 7.30 7.16
CA PRO A 269 12.75 7.20 8.38
C PRO A 269 14.23 7.12 8.01
N SER A 270 15.07 7.94 8.65
CA SER A 270 16.50 8.08 8.31
C SER A 270 17.29 6.79 8.38
N GLU A 271 16.97 5.90 9.33
CA GLU A 271 17.65 4.63 9.51
C GLU A 271 16.99 3.45 8.77
N ALA A 272 16.01 3.71 7.89
CA ALA A 272 15.25 2.62 7.25
C ALA A 272 16.12 1.76 6.32
N ASN A 273 16.94 2.39 5.45
CA ASN A 273 17.89 1.71 4.58
C ASN A 273 18.95 2.67 4.00
N GLU A 274 19.94 2.11 3.31
CA GLU A 274 21.03 2.88 2.67
C GLU A 274 20.54 3.92 1.66
N ALA A 275 19.49 3.62 0.89
CA ALA A 275 18.92 4.56 -0.07
C ALA A 275 18.34 5.80 0.62
N VAL A 276 17.73 5.65 1.81
CA VAL A 276 17.27 6.79 2.61
C VAL A 276 18.44 7.64 3.09
N VAL A 277 19.49 7.02 3.62
CA VAL A 277 20.68 7.75 4.08
C VAL A 277 21.28 8.58 2.94
N LEU A 278 21.43 7.96 1.75
CA LEU A 278 21.92 8.65 0.55
C LEU A 278 21.01 9.80 0.11
N LEU A 279 19.68 9.66 0.24
CA LEU A 279 18.74 10.74 -0.05
C LEU A 279 19.00 11.96 0.86
N TYR A 280 19.10 11.74 2.18
CA TYR A 280 19.36 12.84 3.12
C TYR A 280 20.72 13.50 2.86
N ASP A 281 21.76 12.70 2.60
CA ASP A 281 23.10 13.19 2.30
C ASP A 281 23.14 14.02 1.01
N ALA A 282 22.51 13.52 -0.06
CA ALA A 282 22.45 14.21 -1.34
C ALA A 282 21.71 15.55 -1.24
N VAL A 283 20.52 15.56 -0.64
CA VAL A 283 19.71 16.77 -0.50
C VAL A 283 20.44 17.84 0.31
N LEU A 284 21.08 17.47 1.42
CA LEU A 284 21.77 18.43 2.28
C LEU A 284 23.10 18.90 1.70
N ALA A 285 23.82 18.04 0.95
CA ALA A 285 25.05 18.43 0.26
C ALA A 285 24.80 19.44 -0.87
N ASP A 286 23.72 19.23 -1.65
CA ASP A 286 23.32 20.13 -2.74
C ASP A 286 23.08 21.55 -2.21
N VAL A 287 22.36 21.67 -1.09
CA VAL A 287 22.04 22.95 -0.46
C VAL A 287 23.27 23.59 0.20
N GLN A 288 24.18 22.81 0.80
CA GLN A 288 25.44 23.33 1.38
C GLN A 288 26.38 23.96 0.34
N SER A 289 26.34 23.51 -0.93
CA SER A 289 27.17 24.06 -1.99
C SER A 289 26.78 25.51 -2.36
N GLY A 290 25.56 25.93 -2.02
CA GLY A 290 25.08 27.31 -2.07
C GLY A 290 25.21 27.99 -0.71
N LYS A 291 26.40 28.54 -0.39
CA LYS A 291 26.73 29.32 0.83
C LYS A 291 25.53 29.81 1.66
N CYS A 292 25.24 29.16 2.79
CA CYS A 292 24.20 29.60 3.72
C CYS A 292 24.67 29.58 5.17
N ASP A 293 25.56 30.52 5.52
CA ASP A 293 25.72 30.96 6.91
C ASP A 293 24.52 31.87 7.23
N ALA A 294 23.36 31.26 7.50
CA ALA A 294 22.13 31.99 7.79
C ALA A 294 22.25 32.74 9.13
N GLU A 295 22.53 34.05 9.06
CA GLU A 295 22.56 34.95 10.21
C GLU A 295 21.18 35.51 10.58
N SER A 296 20.19 35.48 9.67
CA SER A 296 18.81 35.94 9.91
C SER A 296 17.78 34.80 9.89
N GLU A 297 16.68 34.99 10.62
CA GLU A 297 15.57 34.04 10.67
C GLU A 297 14.86 33.88 9.32
N ASP A 298 14.79 34.95 8.52
CA ASP A 298 14.21 34.91 7.17
C ASP A 298 15.05 34.02 6.24
N VAL A 299 16.38 34.14 6.28
CA VAL A 299 17.30 33.31 5.46
C VAL A 299 17.25 31.86 5.92
N PHE A 300 17.06 31.61 7.22
CA PHE A 300 16.86 30.26 7.74
C PHE A 300 15.55 29.63 7.24
N GLY A 301 14.46 30.40 7.18
CA GLY A 301 13.19 29.92 6.65
C GLY A 301 13.26 29.54 5.17
N GLU A 302 13.93 30.35 4.35
CA GLU A 302 14.19 30.01 2.95
C GLU A 302 15.04 28.74 2.80
N LEU A 303 16.06 28.56 3.66
CA LEU A 303 16.88 27.35 3.68
C LEU A 303 16.05 26.09 4.00
N VAL A 304 15.16 26.15 5.00
CA VAL A 304 14.26 25.04 5.33
C VAL A 304 13.36 24.71 4.14
N LYS A 305 12.79 25.73 3.50
CA LYS A 305 11.92 25.57 2.33
C LYS A 305 12.67 24.93 1.16
N GLU A 306 13.88 25.39 0.85
CA GLU A 306 14.72 24.85 -0.22
C GLU A 306 15.04 23.36 0.01
N ILE A 307 15.41 22.99 1.24
CA ILE A 307 15.67 21.59 1.62
C ILE A 307 14.42 20.73 1.41
N LEU A 308 13.26 21.18 1.89
CA LEU A 308 12.00 20.45 1.74
C LEU A 308 11.56 20.34 0.27
N GLU A 309 11.79 21.37 -0.55
CA GLU A 309 11.55 21.35 -2.00
C GLU A 309 12.43 20.29 -2.69
N LYS A 310 13.71 20.21 -2.31
CA LYS A 310 14.63 19.20 -2.84
C LYS A 310 14.25 17.77 -2.46
N PHE A 311 13.82 17.56 -1.22
CA PHE A 311 13.25 16.25 -0.83
C PHE A 311 12.01 15.90 -1.65
N ALA A 312 11.09 16.85 -1.83
CA ALA A 312 9.89 16.63 -2.63
C ALA A 312 10.24 16.25 -4.09
N GLU A 313 11.17 16.98 -4.72
CA GLU A 313 11.64 16.68 -6.09
C GLU A 313 12.24 15.28 -6.22
N GLN A 314 13.13 14.90 -5.29
CA GLN A 314 13.80 13.60 -5.33
C GLN A 314 12.83 12.45 -5.07
N LEU A 315 11.89 12.61 -4.14
CA LEU A 315 10.89 11.59 -3.81
C LEU A 315 9.80 11.46 -4.89
N GLU A 316 9.51 12.53 -5.64
CA GLU A 316 8.63 12.48 -6.82
C GLU A 316 9.29 11.71 -7.97
N ALA A 317 10.59 11.93 -8.18
CA ALA A 317 11.35 11.25 -9.22
C ALA A 317 11.61 9.78 -8.86
N ASN A 318 11.94 9.51 -7.59
CA ASN A 318 12.28 8.19 -7.08
C ASN A 318 11.61 7.95 -5.72
N PRO A 319 10.34 7.50 -5.70
CA PRO A 319 9.65 7.16 -4.46
C PRO A 319 10.37 6.06 -3.68
N ILE A 320 10.33 6.15 -2.35
CA ILE A 320 10.92 5.15 -1.46
C ILE A 320 9.84 4.21 -0.95
N TYR A 321 10.10 2.92 -1.03
CA TYR A 321 9.26 1.85 -0.51
C TYR A 321 9.81 1.42 0.86
N CYS A 322 8.97 1.49 1.89
CA CYS A 322 9.33 1.10 3.25
C CYS A 322 8.46 -0.08 3.67
N ASP A 323 9.07 -1.25 3.86
CA ASP A 323 8.41 -2.39 4.46
C ASP A 323 8.09 -2.07 5.93
N LEU A 324 6.86 -2.33 6.34
CA LEU A 324 6.39 -2.08 7.71
C LEU A 324 6.44 -3.34 8.59
N ASP A 325 6.99 -4.44 8.07
CA ASP A 325 7.12 -5.74 8.75
C ASP A 325 8.43 -5.91 9.53
N ASN A 326 9.22 -4.84 9.67
CA ASN A 326 10.43 -4.77 10.52
C ASN A 326 10.21 -3.97 11.80
#